data_AF-A0A554VWI9-F1
#
_entry.id   AF-A0A554VWI9-F1
#
_cell.length_a   1.000
_cell.length_b   1.000
_cell.length_c   1.000
_cell.angle_alpha   90.00
_cell.angle_beta   90.00
_cell.angle_gamma   90.00
#
_symmetry.space_group_name_H-M   'P 1'
#
loop_
_entity.id
_entity.type
_entity.pdbx_description
1 polymer ?
#
loop_
_entity_poly.entity_id
_entity_poly.type
_entity_poly.pdbx_seq_one_letter_code
_entity_poly.pdbx_strand_id
1 'polypeptide(L)'
;MGFPIRPDADGAASACVARQYSGTLGKIGNCQVAATVHMVTDQASAPVDWRLFVPGAWDDTCADTNKHAEAVVARRVKARIPDHVRHRPKWELALEMIDELAHWGRKCPVAVADAAYGDNALFRA
;
A
#
# COMPACT_ATOMS: atom_id res chain seq x y z
N MET A 1 16.30 1.81 -29.89
CA MET A 1 17.50 2.48 -29.33
C MET A 1 17.23 2.66 -27.83
N GLY A 2 17.67 1.71 -27.01
CA GLY A 2 17.33 1.65 -25.59
C GLY A 2 18.24 2.57 -24.77
N PHE A 3 17.65 3.56 -24.11
CA PHE A 3 18.34 4.32 -23.08
C PHE A 3 18.57 3.42 -21.86
N PRO A 4 19.78 3.33 -21.32
CA PRO A 4 20.02 2.61 -20.08
C PRO A 4 19.31 3.35 -18.94
N ILE A 5 18.38 2.66 -18.28
CA ILE A 5 17.80 3.11 -17.01
C ILE A 5 18.94 3.22 -16.00
N ARG A 6 19.16 4.45 -15.52
CA ARG A 6 20.16 4.79 -14.51
C ARG A 6 19.91 3.99 -13.21
N PRO A 7 20.95 3.50 -12.51
CA PRO A 7 20.82 2.76 -11.24
C PRO A 7 20.16 3.56 -10.10
N ASP A 8 19.99 4.86 -10.28
CA ASP A 8 19.50 5.84 -9.31
C ASP A 8 17.98 6.09 -9.37
N ALA A 9 17.25 5.41 -10.27
CA ALA A 9 15.78 5.42 -10.29
C ALA A 9 15.13 4.58 -9.16
N ASP A 10 15.93 3.94 -8.30
CA ASP A 10 15.50 3.06 -7.21
C ASP A 10 15.26 3.77 -5.86
N GLY A 11 15.20 5.12 -5.89
CA GLY A 11 14.65 6.01 -4.85
C GLY A 11 14.66 5.49 -3.40
N ALA A 12 15.83 5.27 -2.80
CA ALA A 12 15.93 4.82 -1.40
C ALA A 12 15.34 5.83 -0.39
N ALA A 13 15.17 7.10 -0.80
CA ALA A 13 14.65 8.18 0.03
C ALA A 13 13.13 8.39 -0.05
N SER A 14 12.44 7.79 -1.03
CA SER A 14 10.98 7.95 -1.17
C SER A 14 10.25 7.02 -0.21
N ALA A 15 9.30 7.56 0.56
CA ALA A 15 8.55 6.82 1.59
C ALA A 15 7.94 5.52 1.05
N CYS A 16 8.09 4.41 1.77
CA CYS A 16 7.48 3.12 1.45
C CYS A 16 7.81 2.53 0.06
N VAL A 17 8.87 3.00 -0.61
CA VAL A 17 9.37 2.35 -1.82
C VAL A 17 10.06 1.04 -1.47
N ALA A 18 9.62 -0.05 -2.10
CA ALA A 18 10.22 -1.37 -2.01
C ALA A 18 9.95 -2.17 -3.30
N ARG A 19 10.59 -3.34 -3.42
CA ARG A 19 10.31 -4.32 -4.48
C ARG A 19 8.91 -4.89 -4.27
N GLN A 20 7.94 -4.42 -5.05
CA GLN A 20 6.53 -4.77 -4.93
C GLN A 20 5.93 -5.02 -6.31
N TYR A 21 4.89 -5.86 -6.36
CA TYR A 21 4.12 -6.03 -7.60
C TYR A 21 3.36 -4.75 -7.93
N SER A 22 3.60 -4.21 -9.12
CA SER A 22 2.85 -3.09 -9.68
C SER A 22 1.94 -3.61 -10.77
N GLY A 23 0.63 -3.51 -10.57
CA GLY A 23 -0.35 -3.88 -11.60
C GLY A 23 -0.20 -3.05 -12.87
N THR A 24 0.18 -1.77 -12.74
CA THR A 24 0.45 -0.87 -13.88
C THR A 24 1.67 -1.31 -14.70
N LEU A 25 2.73 -1.78 -14.05
CA LEU A 25 3.94 -2.24 -14.74
C LEU A 25 3.87 -3.73 -15.13
N GLY A 26 2.87 -4.47 -14.64
CA GLY A 26 2.72 -5.91 -14.83
C GLY A 26 3.87 -6.75 -14.23
N LYS A 27 4.67 -6.16 -13.35
CA LYS A 27 5.89 -6.78 -12.81
C LYS A 27 6.23 -6.30 -11.41
N ILE A 28 7.15 -7.02 -10.77
CA ILE A 28 7.78 -6.57 -9.53
C ILE A 28 8.81 -5.49 -9.86
N GLY A 29 8.59 -4.30 -9.32
CA GLY A 29 9.42 -3.12 -9.47
C GLY A 29 9.69 -2.45 -8.13
N ASN A 30 10.64 -1.53 -8.08
CA ASN A 30 10.72 -0.60 -6.96
C ASN A 30 9.62 0.44 -7.13
N CYS A 31 8.58 0.35 -6.30
CA CYS A 31 7.47 1.28 -6.35
C CYS A 31 6.82 1.46 -4.99
N GLN A 32 6.04 2.52 -4.86
CA GLN A 32 5.04 2.68 -3.82
C GLN A 32 3.78 1.93 -4.25
N VAL A 33 3.02 1.45 -3.27
CA VAL A 33 1.72 0.82 -3.50
C VAL A 33 0.72 1.48 -2.56
N ALA A 34 -0.46 1.78 -3.07
CA ALA A 34 -1.60 2.21 -2.27
C ALA A 34 -2.75 1.23 -2.43
N ALA A 35 -3.52 1.02 -1.36
CA ALA A 35 -4.86 0.47 -1.46
C ALA A 35 -5.83 1.63 -1.71
N THR A 36 -6.80 1.47 -2.61
CA THR A 36 -7.78 2.50 -2.94
C THR A 36 -9.19 1.94 -2.93
N VAL A 37 -10.16 2.77 -2.54
CA VAL A 37 -11.59 2.50 -2.70
C VAL A 37 -12.17 3.50 -3.67
N HIS A 38 -12.96 3.00 -4.62
CA HIS A 38 -13.61 3.81 -5.64
C HIS A 38 -15.12 3.65 -5.55
N MET A 39 -15.86 4.75 -5.58
CA MET A 39 -17.29 4.72 -5.87
C MET A 39 -17.49 4.77 -7.38
N VAL A 40 -18.37 3.90 -7.88
CA VAL A 40 -18.57 3.70 -9.31
C VAL A 40 -20.06 3.78 -9.63
N THR A 41 -20.39 4.53 -10.67
CA THR A 41 -21.69 4.54 -11.34
C THR A 41 -21.51 4.10 -12.79
N ASP A 42 -22.60 4.01 -13.53
CA ASP A 42 -22.60 3.80 -14.98
C ASP A 42 -21.91 4.94 -15.76
N GLN A 43 -21.81 6.13 -15.17
CA GLN A 43 -21.23 7.32 -15.81
C GLN A 43 -19.81 7.64 -15.36
N ALA A 44 -19.40 7.23 -14.15
CA ALA A 44 -18.14 7.66 -13.57
C ALA A 44 -17.56 6.69 -12.53
N SER A 45 -16.25 6.79 -12.31
CA SER A 45 -15.56 6.21 -11.17
C SER A 45 -14.73 7.29 -10.49
N ALA A 46 -14.82 7.40 -9.17
CA ALA A 46 -14.05 8.36 -8.39
C ALA A 46 -13.39 7.66 -7.19
N PRO A 47 -12.08 7.88 -6.94
CA PRO A 47 -11.45 7.44 -5.72
C PRO A 47 -12.03 8.24 -4.54
N VAL A 48 -12.45 7.53 -3.50
CA VAL A 48 -13.10 8.12 -2.32
C VAL A 48 -12.30 7.89 -1.06
N ASP A 49 -11.38 6.93 -1.08
CA ASP A 49 -10.41 6.70 -0.03
C ASP A 49 -9.15 6.02 -0.62
N TRP A 50 -8.01 6.25 0.02
CA TRP A 50 -6.74 5.67 -0.34
C TRP A 50 -5.76 5.68 0.84
N ARG A 51 -4.98 4.61 0.95
CA ARG A 51 -3.96 4.47 2.01
C ARG A 51 -2.65 3.95 1.41
N LEU A 52 -1.55 4.60 1.77
CA LEU A 52 -0.20 4.15 1.43
C LEU A 52 0.10 2.85 2.17
N PHE A 53 0.49 1.81 1.45
CA PHE A 53 0.91 0.55 2.06
C PHE A 53 2.37 0.66 2.52
N VAL A 54 2.59 0.41 3.81
CA VAL A 54 3.94 0.30 4.39
C VAL A 54 4.40 -1.15 4.21
N PRO A 55 5.42 -1.44 3.39
CA PRO A 55 5.97 -2.80 3.28
C PRO A 55 6.77 -3.16 4.55
N GLY A 56 6.91 -4.45 4.87
CA GLY A 56 7.64 -4.90 6.08
C GLY A 56 9.09 -4.40 6.15
N ALA A 57 9.76 -4.21 5.01
CA ALA A 57 11.11 -3.60 4.95
C ALA A 57 11.16 -2.11 5.39
N TRP A 58 10.01 -1.50 5.67
CA TRP A 58 9.85 -0.15 6.21
C TRP A 58 9.27 -0.15 7.64
N ASP A 59 9.20 -1.30 8.29
CA ASP A 59 8.78 -1.45 9.67
C ASP A 59 9.86 -2.13 10.51
N ASP A 60 10.34 -1.45 11.55
CA ASP A 60 11.39 -1.96 12.43
C ASP A 60 10.92 -3.20 13.22
N THR A 61 9.61 -3.37 13.44
CA THR A 61 9.06 -4.58 14.06
C THR A 61 9.12 -5.82 13.15
N CYS A 62 9.39 -5.62 11.85
CA CYS A 62 9.56 -6.68 10.87
C CYS A 62 11.04 -6.94 10.54
N ALA A 63 11.99 -6.28 11.23
CA ALA A 63 13.41 -6.40 10.93
C ALA A 63 14.05 -7.63 11.59
N ASP A 64 14.90 -8.34 10.85
CA ASP A 64 15.57 -9.56 11.34
C ASP A 64 16.69 -9.32 12.37
N THR A 65 17.22 -8.09 12.44
CA THR A 65 18.35 -7.75 13.33
C THR A 65 18.19 -6.35 13.90
N ASN A 66 18.75 -6.10 15.09
CA ASN A 66 18.74 -4.77 15.71
C ASN A 66 19.34 -3.69 14.80
N LYS A 67 20.44 -4.01 14.11
CA LYS A 67 21.07 -3.10 13.15
C LYS A 67 20.13 -2.76 11.98
N HIS A 68 19.35 -3.72 11.50
CA HIS A 68 18.35 -3.48 10.47
C HIS A 68 17.21 -2.62 11.02
N ALA A 69 16.70 -2.91 12.23
CA ALA A 69 15.67 -2.10 12.88
C ALA A 69 16.10 -0.63 13.03
N GLU A 70 17.31 -0.37 13.52
CA GLU A 70 17.88 1.00 13.64
C GLU A 70 17.93 1.73 12.29
N ALA A 71 18.34 1.04 11.23
CA ALA A 71 18.36 1.62 9.89
C ALA A 71 16.95 1.93 9.36
N VAL A 72 15.96 1.08 9.66
CA VAL A 72 14.56 1.31 9.30
C VAL A 72 14.00 2.51 10.07
N VAL A 73 14.24 2.61 11.38
CA VAL A 73 13.83 3.77 12.21
C VAL A 73 14.42 5.06 11.63
N ALA A 74 15.72 5.09 11.36
CA ALA A 74 16.37 6.26 10.76
C ALA A 74 15.76 6.65 9.41
N ARG A 75 15.42 5.66 8.57
CA ARG A 75 14.74 5.88 7.28
C ARG A 75 13.32 6.42 7.45
N ARG A 76 12.53 5.89 8.39
CA ARG A 76 11.17 6.34 8.70
C ARG A 76 11.16 7.79 9.19
N VAL A 77 12.08 8.14 10.08
CA VAL A 77 12.26 9.52 10.57
C VAL A 77 12.57 10.47 9.43
N LYS A 78 13.52 10.12 8.55
CA LYS A 78 13.87 10.93 7.38
C LYS A 78 12.69 11.13 6.43
N ALA A 79 11.88 10.09 6.24
CA ALA A 79 10.67 10.11 5.42
C ALA A 79 9.45 10.73 6.12
N ARG A 80 9.58 11.13 7.39
CA ARG A 80 8.51 11.69 8.24
C ARG A 80 7.28 10.77 8.35
N ILE A 81 7.51 9.46 8.41
CA ILE A 81 6.46 8.46 8.64
C ILE A 81 6.15 8.43 10.14
N PRO A 82 4.91 8.72 10.58
CA PRO A 82 4.54 8.66 11.99
C PRO A 82 4.69 7.26 12.58
N ASP A 83 4.95 7.18 13.88
CA ASP A 83 5.18 5.89 14.57
C ASP A 83 3.96 4.97 14.58
N HIS A 84 2.75 5.48 14.42
CA HIS A 84 1.53 4.66 14.33
C HIS A 84 1.29 4.10 12.92
N VAL A 85 2.01 4.57 11.90
CA VAL A 85 1.86 4.11 10.51
C VAL A 85 2.78 2.90 10.28
N ARG A 86 2.23 1.70 10.47
CA ARG A 86 2.97 0.43 10.50
C ARG A 86 2.65 -0.47 9.32
N HIS A 87 3.47 -1.49 9.10
CA HIS A 87 3.19 -2.54 8.14
C HIS A 87 1.92 -3.27 8.55
N ARG A 88 0.98 -3.35 7.61
CA ARG A 88 -0.28 -4.06 7.78
C ARG A 88 -0.67 -4.73 6.47
N PRO A 89 -1.30 -5.91 6.51
CA PRO A 89 -1.83 -6.53 5.30
C PRO A 89 -2.77 -5.59 4.54
N LYS A 90 -2.68 -5.58 3.21
CA LYS A 90 -3.50 -4.70 2.36
C LYS A 90 -5.00 -4.92 2.55
N TRP A 91 -5.41 -6.16 2.83
CA TRP A 91 -6.81 -6.50 3.06
C TRP A 91 -7.38 -5.81 4.30
N GLU A 92 -6.60 -5.65 5.36
CA GLU A 92 -7.03 -4.89 6.54
C GLU A 92 -7.22 -3.42 6.20
N LEU A 93 -6.29 -2.83 5.45
CA LEU A 93 -6.43 -1.44 4.98
C LEU A 93 -7.71 -1.25 4.16
N ALA A 94 -8.03 -2.21 3.29
CA ALA A 94 -9.24 -2.16 2.47
C ALA A 94 -10.52 -2.25 3.32
N LEU A 95 -10.58 -3.17 4.28
CA LEU A 95 -11.73 -3.29 5.18
C LEU A 95 -11.93 -2.03 6.02
N GLU A 96 -10.86 -1.46 6.57
CA GLU A 96 -10.96 -0.23 7.35
C GLU A 96 -11.44 0.97 6.54
N MET A 97 -11.00 1.12 5.29
CA MET A 97 -11.53 2.16 4.39
C MET A 97 -13.02 1.93 4.11
N ILE A 98 -13.45 0.68 3.91
CA ILE A 98 -14.85 0.35 3.69
C ILE A 98 -15.70 0.66 4.93
N ASP A 99 -15.22 0.29 6.12
CA ASP A 99 -15.90 0.55 7.40
C ASP A 99 -16.01 2.06 7.68
N GLU A 100 -14.94 2.81 7.42
CA GLU A 100 -14.91 4.27 7.54
C GLU A 100 -15.94 4.93 6.61
N LEU A 101 -15.98 4.51 5.34
CA LEU A 101 -16.99 4.98 4.38
C LEU A 101 -18.41 4.61 4.81
N ALA A 102 -18.62 3.41 5.34
CA ALA A 102 -19.91 2.98 5.86
C ALA A 102 -20.33 3.82 7.08
N HIS A 103 -19.40 4.18 7.95
CA HIS A 103 -19.62 5.09 9.08
C HIS A 103 -20.01 6.50 8.62
N TRP A 104 -19.45 6.98 7.52
CA TRP A 104 -19.85 8.24 6.87
C TRP A 104 -21.16 8.14 6.05
N GLY A 105 -21.87 7.01 6.14
CA GLY A 105 -23.13 6.79 5.44
C GLY A 105 -23.00 6.42 3.96
N ARG A 106 -21.80 6.09 3.48
CA ARG A 106 -21.53 5.64 2.10
C ARG A 106 -21.61 4.12 2.01
N LYS A 107 -22.76 3.56 2.37
CA LYS A 107 -23.00 2.11 2.27
C LYS A 107 -23.32 1.74 0.82
N CYS A 108 -22.46 0.92 0.22
CA CYS A 108 -22.67 0.37 -1.12
C CYS A 108 -23.27 -1.05 -1.00
N PRO A 109 -24.34 -1.38 -1.74
CA PRO A 109 -24.96 -2.70 -1.68
C PRO A 109 -24.09 -3.79 -2.30
N VAL A 110 -23.13 -3.40 -3.16
CA VAL A 110 -22.21 -4.31 -3.84
C VAL A 110 -20.81 -3.70 -3.80
N ALA A 111 -19.82 -4.52 -3.45
CA ALA A 111 -18.41 -4.20 -3.57
C ALA A 111 -17.75 -5.22 -4.51
N VAL A 112 -16.82 -4.74 -5.34
CA VAL A 112 -15.95 -5.58 -6.17
C VAL A 112 -14.50 -5.32 -5.77
N ALA A 113 -13.69 -6.36 -5.77
CA ALA A 113 -12.27 -6.28 -5.45
C ALA A 113 -11.48 -7.13 -6.44
N ASP A 114 -10.18 -6.87 -6.56
CA ASP A 114 -9.31 -7.70 -7.40
C ASP A 114 -9.15 -9.12 -6.84
N ALA A 115 -8.66 -10.03 -7.68
CA ALA A 115 -8.53 -11.45 -7.34
C ALA A 115 -7.63 -11.71 -6.12
N ALA A 116 -6.64 -10.86 -5.84
CA ALA A 116 -5.77 -11.04 -4.68
C ALA A 116 -6.53 -10.81 -3.35
N TYR A 117 -7.53 -9.93 -3.35
CA TYR A 117 -8.47 -9.83 -2.23
C TYR A 117 -9.47 -10.99 -2.23
N GLY A 118 -9.92 -11.42 -3.41
CA GLY A 118 -10.84 -12.57 -3.59
C GLY A 118 -10.28 -13.91 -3.10
N ASP A 119 -8.97 -14.12 -3.17
CA ASP A 119 -8.29 -15.33 -2.68
C ASP A 119 -8.02 -15.29 -1.16
N ASN A 120 -8.27 -14.16 -0.50
CA ASN A 120 -8.04 -14.00 0.92
C ASN A 120 -9.31 -14.31 1.73
N ALA A 121 -9.32 -15.45 2.44
CA ALA A 121 -10.45 -15.86 3.26
C ALA A 121 -10.82 -14.86 4.37
N LEU A 122 -9.84 -14.15 4.94
CA LEU A 122 -10.09 -13.14 5.99
C LEU A 122 -10.76 -11.89 5.43
N PHE A 123 -10.48 -11.54 4.17
CA PHE A 123 -11.14 -10.41 3.51
C PHE A 123 -12.60 -10.71 3.16
N ARG A 124 -12.93 -11.98 2.91
CA ARG A 124 -14.28 -12.42 2.51
C ARG A 124 -15.18 -12.84 3.67
N ALA A 125 -14.65 -12.93 4.89
CA ALA A 125 -15.37 -13.39 6.08
C ALA A 125 -16.42 -12.36 6.53
#